data_AF-A0A965T5P7-F1
#
_entry.id   AF-A0A965T5P7-F1
#
_cell.length_a   1.000
_cell.length_b   1.000
_cell.length_c   1.000
_cell.angle_alpha   90.00
_cell.angle_beta   90.00
_cell.angle_gamma   90.00
#
_symmetry.space_group_name_H-M   'P 1'
#
loop_
_entity.id
_entity.type
_entity.pdbx_description
1 polymer ?
#
loop_
_entity_poly.entity_id
_entity_poly.type
_entity_poly.pdbx_seq_one_letter_code
_entity_poly.pdbx_strand_id
1 'polypeptide(L)'
;MVVKKLLFFSVLFFCYFTSFAQNSFYDDIHLMDYQRTRQLLNDSNGVVTNSFLIRSTSSFQFLQSKLKGTTKDIVQSISLNFDQQNNSLQPISFNDGNMYPARGWQERYSYGVNLKLLIFDINYQPEKLTVQNLTQEYYEGNTGDGNFMFKYFGMVANNIDNFRQFGYDRIEETTLGQSRAGIKFKYIAAGISNENIWWGPGKRNSLVFTNNASGFQHYYLKTVEPIKTYIGNFELAGVVGKLDTTKYTEIDQELLNICRPCKVFKNLDEREIDGITINYQPKWIPNFYIGYAYARQFYRHATDALGDTVNFFSKNLPKQEIGSLIFRFAMPDDHAEFYGEMGLPNEAPWPWKFFKERMRPAFVFG
;
A
#
# COMPACT_ATOMS: atom_id res chain seq x y z
N MET A 1 -9.14 -45.92 30.14
CA MET A 1 -8.27 -46.58 29.13
C MET A 1 -9.20 -47.42 28.26
N VAL A 2 -9.58 -47.01 27.06
CA VAL A 2 -8.76 -47.06 25.84
C VAL A 2 -9.17 -45.91 24.91
N VAL A 3 -8.17 -45.13 24.50
CA VAL A 3 -8.27 -44.04 23.52
C VAL A 3 -8.54 -44.65 22.14
N LYS A 4 -9.69 -44.32 21.52
CA LYS A 4 -9.88 -44.53 20.08
C LYS A 4 -9.46 -43.25 19.36
N LYS A 5 -8.27 -43.31 18.75
CA LYS A 5 -7.73 -42.27 17.87
C LYS A 5 -8.69 -42.07 16.68
N LEU A 6 -9.28 -40.89 16.57
CA LEU A 6 -9.86 -40.38 15.33
C LEU A 6 -8.68 -39.97 14.43
N LEU A 7 -8.44 -40.76 13.38
CA LEU A 7 -7.53 -40.40 12.29
C LEU A 7 -8.27 -39.39 11.40
N PHE A 8 -7.89 -38.11 11.51
CA PHE A 8 -8.35 -37.05 10.61
C PHE A 8 -7.56 -37.17 9.30
N PHE A 9 -8.18 -37.70 8.26
CA PHE A 9 -7.60 -37.74 6.91
C PHE A 9 -7.80 -36.36 6.28
N SER A 10 -6.77 -35.52 6.26
CA SER A 10 -6.77 -34.29 5.46
C SER A 10 -6.49 -34.65 4.01
N VAL A 11 -7.52 -34.73 3.19
CA VAL A 11 -7.37 -34.74 1.73
C VAL A 11 -7.20 -33.28 1.30
N LEU A 12 -5.95 -32.83 1.20
CA LEU A 12 -5.60 -31.60 0.49
C LEU A 12 -5.78 -31.85 -1.01
N PHE A 13 -6.94 -31.46 -1.53
CA PHE A 13 -7.15 -31.37 -2.97
C PHE A 13 -6.34 -30.18 -3.50
N PHE A 14 -5.16 -30.45 -4.07
CA PHE A 14 -4.44 -29.49 -4.91
C PHE A 14 -5.13 -29.42 -6.27
N CYS A 15 -6.19 -28.61 -6.38
CA CYS A 15 -6.72 -28.21 -7.69
C CYS A 15 -5.78 -27.17 -8.29
N TYR A 16 -4.90 -27.61 -9.21
CA TYR A 16 -4.07 -26.70 -10.00
C TYR A 16 -4.92 -26.14 -11.16
N PHE A 17 -5.39 -24.91 -11.02
CA PHE A 17 -6.00 -24.18 -12.14
C PHE A 17 -4.90 -23.43 -12.90
N THR A 18 -4.66 -23.82 -14.15
CA THR A 18 -3.86 -22.99 -15.08
C THR A 18 -4.72 -21.80 -15.51
N SER A 19 -4.60 -20.68 -14.80
CA SER A 19 -5.16 -19.40 -15.22
C SER A 19 -4.14 -18.59 -16.02
N PHE A 20 -4.58 -18.01 -17.13
CA PHE A 20 -3.76 -17.12 -17.94
C PHE A 20 -3.87 -15.67 -17.41
N ALA A 21 -2.80 -15.25 -16.73
CA ALA A 21 -2.29 -13.88 -16.55
C ALA A 21 -3.23 -12.71 -16.14
N GLN A 22 -3.22 -12.41 -14.84
CA GLN A 22 -2.70 -11.16 -14.27
C GLN A 22 -2.26 -11.52 -12.84
N ASN A 23 -0.96 -11.37 -12.53
CA ASN A 23 -0.48 -11.58 -11.16
C ASN A 23 -0.95 -10.39 -10.33
N SER A 24 -2.09 -10.54 -9.65
CA SER A 24 -2.44 -9.70 -8.52
C SER A 24 -2.47 -10.63 -7.32
N PHE A 25 -1.61 -10.37 -6.34
CA PHE A 25 -1.69 -11.11 -5.10
C PHE A 25 -3.03 -10.88 -4.44
N TYR A 26 -3.55 -11.93 -3.83
CA TYR A 26 -4.85 -11.88 -3.19
C TYR A 26 -4.69 -11.16 -1.84
N ASP A 27 -5.29 -9.97 -1.73
CA ASP A 27 -5.28 -9.20 -0.49
C ASP A 27 -6.66 -8.61 -0.14
N ASP A 28 -6.76 -8.12 1.09
CA ASP A 28 -8.00 -7.57 1.64
C ASP A 28 -8.44 -6.29 0.91
N ILE A 29 -7.51 -5.53 0.33
CA ILE A 29 -7.82 -4.29 -0.42
C ILE A 29 -8.51 -4.65 -1.74
N HIS A 30 -8.03 -5.67 -2.45
CA HIS A 30 -8.69 -6.22 -3.64
C HIS A 30 -10.03 -6.86 -3.30
N LEU A 31 -10.18 -7.49 -2.13
CA LEU A 31 -11.48 -7.99 -1.68
C LEU A 31 -12.50 -6.88 -1.42
N MET A 32 -12.07 -5.66 -1.14
CA MET A 32 -13.00 -4.52 -1.08
C MET A 32 -13.62 -4.20 -2.44
N ASP A 33 -12.97 -4.54 -3.56
CA ASP A 33 -13.54 -4.32 -4.90
C ASP A 33 -14.76 -5.22 -5.16
N TYR A 34 -14.84 -6.39 -4.51
CA TYR A 34 -16.06 -7.20 -4.52
C TYR A 34 -17.23 -6.45 -3.85
N GLN A 35 -16.99 -5.86 -2.67
CA GLN A 35 -18.03 -5.09 -1.97
C GLN A 35 -18.39 -3.80 -2.71
N ARG A 36 -17.41 -3.17 -3.35
CA ARG A 36 -17.62 -2.02 -4.25
C ARG A 36 -18.51 -2.40 -5.44
N THR A 37 -18.28 -3.57 -6.04
CA THR A 37 -19.12 -4.08 -7.13
C THR A 37 -20.53 -4.38 -6.65
N ARG A 38 -20.69 -4.95 -5.45
CA ARG A 38 -22.01 -5.15 -4.84
C ARG A 38 -22.78 -3.84 -4.60
N GLN A 39 -22.08 -2.75 -4.26
CA GLN A 39 -22.70 -1.42 -4.16
C GLN A 39 -23.29 -0.97 -5.51
N LEU A 40 -22.68 -1.35 -6.63
CA LEU A 40 -23.17 -1.04 -7.98
C LEU A 40 -24.28 -1.96 -8.45
N LEU A 41 -24.31 -3.23 -8.02
CA LEU A 41 -25.37 -4.19 -8.36
C LEU A 41 -26.65 -4.00 -7.53
N ASN A 42 -26.89 -2.77 -7.07
CA ASN A 42 -27.99 -2.38 -6.21
C ASN A 42 -28.05 -3.20 -4.91
N ASP A 43 -27.25 -2.79 -3.90
CA ASP A 43 -27.29 -3.38 -2.56
C ASP A 43 -28.70 -3.20 -1.97
N SER A 44 -29.52 -4.25 -2.11
CA SER A 44 -30.93 -4.26 -1.69
C SER A 44 -31.14 -3.88 -0.22
N ASN A 45 -30.09 -3.96 0.60
CA ASN A 45 -30.12 -3.67 2.03
C ASN A 45 -29.46 -2.33 2.40
N GLY A 46 -28.84 -1.61 1.45
CA GLY A 46 -28.20 -0.30 1.67
C GLY A 46 -27.12 -0.29 2.77
N VAL A 47 -26.46 -1.43 3.00
CA VAL A 47 -25.50 -1.62 4.10
C VAL A 47 -24.14 -1.02 3.75
N VAL A 48 -23.77 -1.10 2.47
CA VAL A 48 -22.49 -0.63 1.94
C VAL A 48 -22.57 0.88 1.61
N THR A 49 -22.19 1.70 2.59
CA THR A 49 -22.29 3.18 2.53
C THR A 49 -20.95 3.87 2.27
N ASN A 50 -19.85 3.13 2.29
CA ASN A 50 -18.50 3.66 2.09
C ASN A 50 -18.28 4.20 0.68
N SER A 51 -17.38 5.19 0.56
CA SER A 51 -16.97 5.72 -0.75
C SER A 51 -16.02 4.79 -1.51
N PHE A 52 -15.33 3.89 -0.79
CA PHE A 52 -14.19 3.10 -1.28
C PHE A 52 -12.95 3.92 -1.70
N LEU A 53 -12.90 5.20 -1.31
CA LEU A 53 -11.72 6.05 -1.49
C LEU A 53 -10.63 5.77 -0.44
N ILE A 54 -11.01 5.23 0.73
CA ILE A 54 -10.10 4.77 1.78
C ILE A 54 -10.22 3.25 1.89
N ARG A 55 -9.16 2.53 1.52
CA ARG A 55 -9.09 1.08 1.62
C ARG A 55 -7.85 0.64 2.40
N SER A 56 -8.01 -0.40 3.20
CA SER A 56 -6.98 -1.08 3.98
C SER A 56 -7.54 -2.39 4.53
N THR A 57 -6.69 -3.28 5.04
CA THR A 57 -7.13 -4.51 5.71
C THR A 57 -8.17 -4.24 6.81
N SER A 58 -7.92 -3.26 7.69
CA SER A 58 -8.91 -2.88 8.71
C SER A 58 -10.22 -2.34 8.14
N SER A 59 -10.20 -1.57 7.05
CA SER A 59 -11.43 -1.09 6.42
C SER A 59 -12.27 -2.24 5.86
N PHE A 60 -11.62 -3.24 5.24
CA PHE A 60 -12.26 -4.48 4.80
C PHE A 60 -12.89 -5.24 5.97
N GLN A 61 -12.11 -5.49 7.03
CA GLN A 61 -12.58 -6.23 8.21
C GLN A 61 -13.74 -5.52 8.93
N PHE A 62 -13.71 -4.19 9.03
CA PHE A 62 -14.83 -3.42 9.59
C PHE A 62 -16.10 -3.57 8.75
N LEU A 63 -15.99 -3.47 7.43
CA LEU A 63 -17.14 -3.67 6.53
C LEU A 63 -17.69 -5.10 6.64
N GLN A 64 -16.81 -6.11 6.67
CA GLN A 64 -17.23 -7.51 6.82
C GLN A 64 -17.91 -7.77 8.17
N SER A 65 -17.40 -7.19 9.26
CA SER A 65 -18.04 -7.29 10.58
C SER A 65 -19.44 -6.65 10.58
N LYS A 66 -19.62 -5.55 9.85
CA LYS A 66 -20.93 -4.89 9.69
C LYS A 66 -21.90 -5.75 8.90
N LEU A 67 -21.44 -6.38 7.82
CA LEU A 67 -22.25 -7.29 6.99
C LEU A 67 -22.64 -8.58 7.74
N LYS A 68 -21.77 -9.10 8.61
CA LYS A 68 -22.05 -10.26 9.48
C LYS A 68 -23.06 -9.92 10.59
N GLY A 69 -23.20 -8.64 10.95
CA GLY A 69 -24.01 -8.16 12.06
C GLY A 69 -23.28 -8.12 13.40
N THR A 70 -23.94 -7.64 14.46
CA THR A 70 -23.34 -7.56 15.80
C THR A 70 -23.16 -8.94 16.42
N THR A 71 -21.97 -9.52 16.29
CA THR A 71 -21.56 -10.70 17.07
C THR A 71 -20.77 -10.28 18.30
N LYS A 72 -20.92 -11.05 19.40
CA LYS A 72 -20.11 -10.91 20.62
C LYS A 72 -18.80 -11.70 20.53
N ASP A 73 -18.47 -12.22 19.35
CA ASP A 73 -17.32 -13.07 19.15
C ASP A 73 -16.04 -12.27 19.42
N ILE A 74 -15.13 -12.84 20.21
CA ILE A 74 -13.81 -12.22 20.41
C ILE A 74 -13.01 -12.32 19.11
N VAL A 75 -13.03 -13.47 18.46
CA VAL A 75 -12.40 -13.69 17.15
C VAL A 75 -13.40 -13.29 16.07
N GLN A 76 -13.08 -12.24 15.32
CA GLN A 76 -13.95 -11.70 14.28
C GLN A 76 -13.66 -12.36 12.92
N SER A 77 -12.39 -12.56 12.60
CA SER A 77 -11.94 -13.20 11.36
C SER A 77 -10.57 -13.87 11.52
N ILE A 78 -10.32 -14.86 10.67
CA ILE A 78 -9.03 -15.50 10.48
C ILE A 78 -8.69 -15.35 8.98
N SER A 79 -7.47 -14.95 8.66
CA SER A 79 -6.97 -14.84 7.29
C SER A 79 -5.75 -15.74 7.09
N LEU A 80 -5.70 -16.43 5.96
CA LEU A 80 -4.59 -17.29 5.58
C LEU A 80 -4.31 -17.03 4.11
N ASN A 81 -3.17 -16.44 3.79
CA ASN A 81 -2.75 -16.21 2.41
C ASN A 81 -1.39 -16.86 2.16
N PHE A 82 -1.25 -17.40 0.96
CA PHE A 82 -0.02 -17.95 0.45
C PHE A 82 0.16 -17.46 -0.97
N ASP A 83 1.26 -16.74 -1.20
CA ASP A 83 1.65 -16.25 -2.50
C ASP A 83 2.97 -16.89 -2.91
N GLN A 84 3.11 -17.20 -4.20
CA GLN A 84 4.34 -17.75 -4.76
C GLN A 84 4.65 -17.07 -6.08
N GLN A 85 5.95 -16.88 -6.34
CA GLN A 85 6.45 -16.33 -7.59
C GLN A 85 7.75 -17.03 -7.96
N ASN A 86 8.00 -17.20 -9.25
CA ASN A 86 9.29 -17.70 -9.74
C ASN A 86 9.77 -16.88 -10.94
N ASN A 87 10.90 -16.21 -10.75
CA ASN A 87 11.59 -15.48 -11.80
C ASN A 87 12.78 -16.31 -12.30
N SER A 88 12.59 -17.07 -13.39
CA SER A 88 13.59 -18.04 -13.85
C SER A 88 14.88 -17.37 -14.40
N LEU A 89 14.72 -16.33 -15.21
CA LEU A 89 15.81 -15.65 -15.92
C LEU A 89 16.07 -14.25 -15.39
N GLN A 90 15.04 -13.40 -15.36
CA GLN A 90 15.17 -11.98 -15.03
C GLN A 90 14.25 -11.60 -13.85
N PRO A 91 14.67 -10.65 -13.00
CA PRO A 91 13.92 -10.17 -11.83
C PRO A 91 12.76 -9.23 -12.24
N ILE A 92 11.89 -9.68 -13.15
CA ILE A 92 10.78 -8.86 -13.62
C ILE A 92 9.62 -9.01 -12.64
N SER A 93 9.42 -8.00 -11.80
CA SER A 93 8.35 -7.93 -10.81
C SER A 93 8.06 -6.47 -10.49
N PHE A 94 6.79 -6.09 -10.41
CA PHE A 94 6.37 -4.74 -10.04
C PHE A 94 5.01 -4.80 -9.34
N ASN A 95 4.83 -3.99 -8.30
CA ASN A 95 3.57 -3.84 -7.55
C ASN A 95 3.16 -5.08 -6.74
N ASP A 96 4.15 -5.75 -6.15
CA ASP A 96 4.02 -7.07 -5.56
C ASP A 96 4.02 -7.05 -4.01
N GLY A 97 3.80 -5.87 -3.43
CA GLY A 97 3.81 -5.65 -1.99
C GLY A 97 5.23 -5.74 -1.43
N ASN A 98 5.47 -6.69 -0.52
CA ASN A 98 6.79 -6.93 0.08
C ASN A 98 7.68 -7.94 -0.68
N MET A 99 7.23 -8.49 -1.82
CA MET A 99 8.10 -9.34 -2.65
C MET A 99 9.21 -8.54 -3.32
N TYR A 100 10.29 -9.22 -3.67
CA TYR A 100 11.47 -8.59 -4.27
C TYR A 100 11.49 -8.83 -5.78
N PRO A 101 11.91 -7.85 -6.60
CA PRO A 101 12.31 -8.12 -7.97
C PRO A 101 13.66 -8.86 -7.95
N ALA A 102 13.62 -10.16 -7.68
CA ALA A 102 14.80 -11.02 -7.56
C ALA A 102 14.62 -12.30 -8.38
N ARG A 103 15.73 -12.92 -8.80
CA ARG A 103 15.72 -14.18 -9.56
C ARG A 103 15.55 -15.38 -8.61
N GLY A 104 14.83 -16.40 -9.08
CA GLY A 104 14.56 -17.64 -8.37
C GLY A 104 13.16 -17.68 -7.77
N TRP A 105 12.93 -18.73 -6.99
CA TRP A 105 11.67 -18.98 -6.29
C TRP A 105 11.49 -18.03 -5.11
N GLN A 106 10.27 -17.54 -4.94
CA GLN A 106 9.83 -16.71 -3.84
C GLN A 106 8.49 -17.19 -3.30
N GLU A 107 8.33 -17.14 -1.99
CA GLU A 107 7.10 -17.53 -1.31
C GLU A 107 6.81 -16.60 -0.14
N ARG A 108 5.55 -16.19 -0.01
CA ARG A 108 5.05 -15.35 1.07
C ARG A 108 3.90 -16.05 1.78
N TYR A 109 4.00 -16.14 3.10
CA TYR A 109 2.95 -16.67 3.96
C TYR A 109 2.42 -15.56 4.86
N SER A 110 1.10 -15.41 4.92
CA SER A 110 0.40 -14.47 5.82
C SER A 110 -0.61 -15.23 6.66
N TYR A 111 -0.52 -15.11 7.97
CA TYR A 111 -1.44 -15.74 8.91
C TYR A 111 -2.02 -14.69 9.84
N GLY A 112 -3.31 -14.38 9.71
CA GLY A 112 -3.97 -13.31 10.44
C GLY A 112 -5.08 -13.77 11.37
N VAL A 113 -5.15 -13.16 12.55
CA VAL A 113 -6.28 -13.28 13.47
C VAL A 113 -6.72 -11.88 13.89
N ASN A 114 -7.99 -11.55 13.63
CA ASN A 114 -8.61 -10.32 14.12
C ASN A 114 -9.39 -10.57 15.40
N LEU A 115 -9.02 -9.84 16.45
CA LEU A 115 -9.58 -9.89 17.78
C LEU A 115 -10.26 -8.57 18.12
N LYS A 116 -11.48 -8.65 18.62
CA LYS A 116 -12.26 -7.51 19.11
C LYS A 116 -12.62 -7.72 20.57
N LEU A 117 -12.10 -6.87 21.43
CA LEU A 117 -12.30 -6.91 22.88
C LEU A 117 -12.83 -5.56 23.35
N LEU A 118 -14.15 -5.43 23.51
CA LEU A 118 -14.80 -4.16 23.85
C LEU A 118 -14.45 -3.05 22.83
N ILE A 119 -13.62 -2.09 23.23
CA ILE A 119 -13.11 -1.01 22.38
C ILE A 119 -11.78 -1.34 21.73
N PHE A 120 -11.08 -2.39 22.16
CA PHE A 120 -9.80 -2.79 21.56
C PHE A 120 -10.06 -3.57 20.28
N ASP A 121 -9.33 -3.21 19.23
CA ASP A 121 -9.31 -3.86 17.93
C ASP A 121 -7.86 -4.20 17.59
N ILE A 122 -7.58 -5.48 17.51
CA ILE A 122 -6.24 -6.01 17.29
C ILE A 122 -6.32 -6.95 16.09
N ASN A 123 -5.49 -6.73 15.08
CA ASN A 123 -5.23 -7.69 14.03
C ASN A 123 -3.78 -8.08 14.13
N TYR A 124 -3.48 -9.34 14.37
CA TYR A 124 -2.12 -9.84 14.28
C TYR A 124 -2.04 -10.69 13.02
N GLN A 125 -1.36 -10.16 12.00
CA GLN A 125 -1.23 -10.75 10.68
C GLN A 125 0.19 -10.53 10.12
N PRO A 126 1.20 -11.20 10.70
CA PRO A 126 2.57 -11.15 10.21
C PRO A 126 2.69 -11.81 8.83
N GLU A 127 3.72 -11.40 8.10
CA GLU A 127 4.08 -11.95 6.80
C GLU A 127 5.51 -12.51 6.83
N LYS A 128 5.67 -13.78 6.47
CA LYS A 128 6.98 -14.42 6.28
C LYS A 128 7.25 -14.55 4.79
N LEU A 129 8.35 -13.97 4.34
CA LEU A 129 8.82 -14.02 2.97
C LEU A 129 10.15 -14.76 2.90
N THR A 130 10.26 -15.62 1.90
CA THR A 130 11.49 -16.30 1.52
C THR A 130 11.77 -16.02 0.06
N VAL A 131 12.99 -15.59 -0.27
CA VAL A 131 13.44 -15.33 -1.65
C VAL A 131 14.77 -16.02 -1.86
N GLN A 132 14.85 -16.89 -2.87
CA GLN A 132 16.13 -17.52 -3.24
C GLN A 132 17.22 -16.52 -3.61
N ASN A 133 16.84 -15.39 -4.23
CA ASN A 133 17.74 -14.30 -4.60
C ASN A 133 18.97 -14.78 -5.40
N LEU A 134 18.76 -15.65 -6.38
CA LEU A 134 19.84 -16.23 -7.18
C LEU A 134 20.60 -15.15 -7.96
N THR A 135 21.92 -15.24 -7.99
CA THR A 135 22.76 -14.34 -8.79
C THR A 135 22.32 -14.34 -10.25
N GLN A 136 22.19 -13.15 -10.81
CA GLN A 136 21.88 -12.98 -12.23
C GLN A 136 23.09 -13.17 -13.12
N GLU A 137 22.82 -13.39 -14.40
CA GLU A 137 23.86 -13.29 -15.41
C GLU A 137 24.39 -11.86 -15.49
N TYR A 138 25.71 -11.75 -15.62
CA TYR A 138 26.41 -10.49 -15.80
C TYR A 138 25.87 -9.76 -17.03
N TYR A 139 25.67 -8.45 -16.90
CA TYR A 139 25.22 -7.59 -17.98
C TYR A 139 26.17 -6.41 -18.08
N GLU A 140 26.92 -6.37 -19.18
CA GLU A 140 27.90 -5.32 -19.49
C GLU A 140 27.26 -3.99 -19.90
N GLY A 141 25.94 -3.95 -20.09
CA GLY A 141 25.26 -2.77 -20.61
C GLY A 141 25.22 -2.72 -22.13
N ASN A 142 24.83 -1.57 -22.67
CA ASN A 142 24.92 -1.33 -24.10
C ASN A 142 26.37 -1.00 -24.49
N THR A 143 27.11 -2.01 -24.98
CA THR A 143 28.51 -1.87 -25.42
C THR A 143 28.70 -0.94 -26.62
N GLY A 144 27.64 -0.67 -27.38
CA GLY A 144 27.65 0.32 -28.48
C GLY A 144 27.53 1.78 -28.02
N ASP A 145 27.19 2.02 -26.75
CA ASP A 145 27.10 3.36 -26.16
C ASP A 145 28.15 3.52 -25.06
N GLY A 146 29.28 4.15 -25.39
CA GLY A 146 30.38 4.38 -24.44
C GLY A 146 29.99 5.17 -23.18
N ASN A 147 28.84 5.85 -23.18
CA ASN A 147 28.31 6.59 -22.02
C ASN A 147 27.17 5.85 -21.29
N PHE A 148 26.87 4.61 -21.66
CA PHE A 148 25.75 3.86 -21.09
C PHE A 148 25.79 3.79 -19.56
N MET A 149 26.96 3.47 -18.99
CA MET A 149 27.13 3.41 -17.53
C MET A 149 26.82 4.75 -16.86
N PHE A 150 27.37 5.86 -17.34
CA PHE A 150 27.11 7.17 -16.76
C PHE A 150 25.61 7.53 -16.80
N LYS A 151 24.93 7.24 -17.92
CA LYS A 151 23.47 7.44 -18.05
C LYS A 151 22.70 6.55 -17.08
N TYR A 152 23.04 5.28 -16.98
CA TYR A 152 22.39 4.33 -16.08
C TYR A 152 22.51 4.78 -14.62
N PHE A 153 23.71 5.15 -14.17
CA PHE A 153 23.93 5.66 -12.80
C PHE A 153 23.21 6.98 -12.56
N GLY A 154 23.35 7.94 -13.49
CA GLY A 154 22.79 9.29 -13.36
C GLY A 154 21.26 9.35 -13.48
N MET A 155 20.63 8.41 -14.20
CA MET A 155 19.18 8.39 -14.40
C MET A 155 18.46 7.40 -13.47
N VAL A 156 19.08 6.25 -13.16
CA VAL A 156 18.40 5.15 -12.47
C VAL A 156 19.06 4.83 -11.12
N ALA A 157 20.26 4.25 -11.13
CA ALA A 157 20.82 3.60 -9.93
C ALA A 157 21.01 4.54 -8.73
N ASN A 158 21.38 5.80 -8.99
CA ASN A 158 21.55 6.80 -7.94
C ASN A 158 20.24 7.47 -7.49
N ASN A 159 19.16 7.39 -8.28
CA ASN A 159 17.90 8.09 -7.98
C ASN A 159 16.84 7.19 -7.35
N ILE A 160 16.77 5.91 -7.76
CA ILE A 160 15.76 4.96 -7.29
C ILE A 160 16.41 3.65 -6.83
N ASP A 161 15.74 2.95 -5.91
CA ASP A 161 16.13 1.62 -5.42
C ASP A 161 15.61 0.52 -6.37
N ASN A 162 15.84 0.68 -7.68
CA ASN A 162 15.47 -0.32 -8.69
C ASN A 162 16.66 -1.24 -8.97
N PHE A 163 16.84 -2.18 -8.06
CA PHE A 163 17.98 -3.06 -8.05
C PHE A 163 17.69 -4.36 -8.77
N ARG A 164 18.72 -4.91 -9.42
CA ARG A 164 18.59 -6.23 -10.03
C ARG A 164 18.83 -7.30 -8.96
N GLN A 165 19.82 -7.13 -8.10
CA GLN A 165 20.29 -8.12 -7.13
C GLN A 165 20.44 -7.52 -5.74
N PHE A 166 19.83 -8.15 -4.74
CA PHE A 166 19.82 -7.68 -3.35
C PHE A 166 20.83 -8.46 -2.49
N GLY A 167 22.12 -8.31 -2.76
CA GLY A 167 23.18 -9.14 -2.16
C GLY A 167 23.19 -10.57 -2.72
N TYR A 168 24.06 -11.43 -2.18
CA TYR A 168 24.27 -12.80 -2.68
C TYR A 168 23.53 -13.89 -1.89
N ASP A 169 23.07 -13.55 -0.69
CA ASP A 169 22.41 -14.50 0.20
C ASP A 169 20.91 -14.61 -0.12
N ARG A 170 20.36 -15.78 0.23
CA ARG A 170 18.91 -15.99 0.31
C ARG A 170 18.30 -14.96 1.28
N ILE A 171 17.22 -14.32 0.86
CA ILE A 171 16.52 -13.35 1.70
C ILE A 171 15.42 -14.07 2.48
N GLU A 172 15.44 -13.88 3.79
CA GLU A 172 14.34 -14.29 4.65
C GLU A 172 13.90 -13.12 5.51
N GLU A 173 12.62 -12.82 5.47
CA GLU A 173 12.07 -11.64 6.13
C GLU A 173 10.76 -11.99 6.84
N THR A 174 10.64 -11.54 8.08
CA THR A 174 9.38 -11.61 8.82
C THR A 174 8.98 -10.18 9.15
N THR A 175 7.87 -9.72 8.59
CA THR A 175 7.34 -8.38 8.84
C THR A 175 6.10 -8.45 9.72
N LEU A 176 5.68 -7.30 10.26
CA LEU A 176 4.38 -7.18 10.92
C LEU A 176 3.20 -7.33 9.93
N GLY A 177 3.45 -7.33 8.61
CA GLY A 177 2.41 -7.53 7.59
C GLY A 177 1.22 -6.59 7.80
N GLN A 178 0.01 -7.14 7.72
CA GLN A 178 -1.25 -6.40 7.93
C GLN A 178 -1.63 -6.26 9.41
N SER A 179 -0.67 -6.27 10.33
CA SER A 179 -0.95 -6.16 11.76
C SER A 179 -1.36 -4.74 12.17
N ARG A 180 -2.25 -4.65 13.17
CA ARG A 180 -2.60 -3.43 13.87
C ARG A 180 -2.99 -3.71 15.32
N ALA A 181 -2.83 -2.71 16.16
CA ALA A 181 -3.38 -2.68 17.50
C ALA A 181 -3.88 -1.27 17.79
N GLY A 182 -5.14 -1.17 18.20
CA GLY A 182 -5.74 0.12 18.46
C GLY A 182 -7.04 0.05 19.22
N ILE A 183 -7.67 1.21 19.32
CA ILE A 183 -9.00 1.38 19.88
C ILE A 183 -9.96 1.77 18.76
N LYS A 184 -11.15 1.18 18.80
CA LYS A 184 -12.30 1.48 17.97
C LYS A 184 -13.43 1.95 18.87
N PHE A 185 -13.79 3.23 18.72
CA PHE A 185 -14.90 3.84 19.44
C PHE A 185 -15.93 4.38 18.45
N LYS A 186 -17.09 3.71 18.39
CA LYS A 186 -18.23 4.08 17.53
C LYS A 186 -17.80 4.24 16.06
N TYR A 187 -17.64 5.49 15.60
CA TYR A 187 -17.32 5.85 14.23
C TYR A 187 -15.83 6.07 13.96
N ILE A 188 -14.98 6.04 15.00
CA ILE A 188 -13.56 6.41 14.89
C ILE A 188 -12.70 5.25 15.40
N ALA A 189 -11.56 5.04 14.76
CA ALA A 189 -10.51 4.14 15.22
C ALA A 189 -9.15 4.85 15.21
N ALA A 190 -8.33 4.55 16.22
CA ALA A 190 -6.98 5.06 16.33
C ALA A 190 -6.05 4.00 16.91
N GLY A 191 -4.78 4.01 16.53
CA GLY A 191 -3.82 3.02 17.01
C GLY A 191 -2.52 3.03 16.26
N ILE A 192 -1.80 1.91 16.35
CA ILE A 192 -0.59 1.61 15.58
C ILE A 192 -0.88 0.51 14.57
N SER A 193 -0.24 0.58 13.40
CA SER A 193 -0.45 -0.37 12.33
C SER A 193 0.78 -0.49 11.43
N ASN A 194 0.88 -1.62 10.76
CA ASN A 194 1.78 -1.86 9.63
C ASN A 194 0.99 -2.16 8.34
N GLU A 195 -0.32 -1.95 8.35
CA GLU A 195 -1.21 -2.30 7.23
C GLU A 195 -0.87 -1.51 5.96
N ASN A 196 -1.11 -2.14 4.82
CA ASN A 196 -1.19 -1.45 3.55
C ASN A 196 -2.38 -0.49 3.51
N ILE A 197 -2.16 0.65 2.88
CA ILE A 197 -3.13 1.73 2.78
C ILE A 197 -3.35 2.05 1.31
N TRP A 198 -4.59 2.36 0.95
CA TRP A 198 -4.96 2.80 -0.39
C TRP A 198 -5.88 4.01 -0.32
N TRP A 199 -5.44 5.13 -0.90
CA TRP A 199 -6.19 6.40 -0.93
C TRP A 199 -6.47 6.84 -2.36
N GLY A 200 -7.59 6.40 -2.90
CA GLY A 200 -8.02 6.79 -4.24
C GLY A 200 -9.01 5.80 -4.85
N PRO A 201 -9.73 6.21 -5.91
CA PRO A 201 -10.78 5.42 -6.52
C PRO A 201 -10.26 4.42 -7.55
N GLY A 202 -9.00 4.51 -7.98
CA GLY A 202 -8.43 3.62 -8.99
C GLY A 202 -8.50 2.15 -8.58
N LYS A 203 -8.80 1.25 -9.52
CA LYS A 203 -8.81 -0.21 -9.25
C LYS A 203 -7.41 -0.83 -9.29
N ARG A 204 -6.51 -0.26 -10.09
CA ARG A 204 -5.16 -0.81 -10.34
C ARG A 204 -4.04 -0.05 -9.64
N ASN A 205 -4.17 1.28 -9.51
CA ASN A 205 -3.23 2.13 -8.81
C ASN A 205 -3.96 3.36 -8.26
N SER A 206 -3.36 3.99 -7.26
CA SER A 206 -3.72 5.30 -6.70
C SER A 206 -2.45 6.16 -6.65
N LEU A 207 -2.58 7.48 -6.70
CA LEU A 207 -1.40 8.36 -6.82
C LEU A 207 -0.70 8.59 -5.48
N VAL A 208 -1.42 8.57 -4.34
CA VAL A 208 -0.83 8.93 -3.03
C VAL A 208 -0.38 7.69 -2.24
N PHE A 209 -1.29 6.75 -2.00
CA PHE A 209 -0.96 5.48 -1.33
C PHE A 209 -1.62 4.30 -2.05
N THR A 210 -0.88 3.20 -2.16
CA THR A 210 -1.30 1.91 -2.73
C THR A 210 -0.71 0.75 -1.91
N ASN A 211 -1.06 -0.47 -2.30
CA ASN A 211 -0.49 -1.72 -1.78
C ASN A 211 0.70 -2.25 -2.62
N ASN A 212 1.29 -1.43 -3.49
CA ASN A 212 2.37 -1.88 -4.38
C ASN A 212 3.69 -2.18 -3.64
N ALA A 213 3.86 -1.60 -2.45
CA ALA A 213 5.00 -1.82 -1.56
C ALA A 213 4.52 -2.45 -0.24
N SER A 214 5.44 -2.94 0.58
CA SER A 214 5.12 -3.34 1.96
C SER A 214 4.44 -2.20 2.73
N GLY A 215 3.52 -2.54 3.62
CA GLY A 215 3.06 -1.61 4.63
C GLY A 215 4.21 -1.17 5.54
N PHE A 216 4.01 -0.05 6.23
CA PHE A 216 5.02 0.62 7.06
C PHE A 216 4.46 0.90 8.44
N GLN A 217 5.32 1.00 9.46
CA GLN A 217 4.87 1.27 10.82
C GLN A 217 4.33 2.70 10.94
N HIS A 218 3.06 2.83 11.33
CA HIS A 218 2.41 4.12 11.45
C HIS A 218 1.38 4.16 12.58
N TYR A 219 1.23 5.34 13.16
CA TYR A 219 0.04 5.72 13.91
C TYR A 219 -1.06 6.07 12.93
N TYR A 220 -2.30 5.68 13.23
CA TYR A 220 -3.45 6.05 12.43
C TYR A 220 -4.56 6.66 13.27
N LEU A 221 -5.35 7.53 12.65
CA LEU A 221 -6.65 8.00 13.11
C LEU A 221 -7.59 8.00 11.91
N LYS A 222 -8.68 7.24 11.96
CA LYS A 222 -9.60 7.13 10.83
C LYS A 222 -11.06 6.91 11.21
N THR A 223 -11.95 7.22 10.27
CA THR A 223 -13.36 6.85 10.35
C THR A 223 -13.54 5.36 10.01
N VAL A 224 -14.32 4.65 10.82
CA VAL A 224 -14.70 3.24 10.60
C VAL A 224 -15.79 3.13 9.54
N GLU A 225 -16.71 4.09 9.52
CA GLU A 225 -17.78 4.24 8.54
C GLU A 225 -18.07 5.73 8.33
N PRO A 226 -18.77 6.11 7.24
CA PRO A 226 -19.04 7.52 6.96
C PRO A 226 -19.78 8.21 8.11
N ILE A 227 -19.23 9.33 8.60
CA ILE A 227 -19.84 10.17 9.61
C ILE A 227 -20.94 10.99 8.93
N LYS A 228 -22.19 10.75 9.32
CA LYS A 228 -23.36 11.46 8.79
C LYS A 228 -23.47 12.85 9.42
N THR A 229 -23.64 13.87 8.59
CA THR A 229 -23.83 15.28 9.00
C THR A 229 -25.01 15.92 8.25
N TYR A 230 -25.39 17.14 8.63
CA TYR A 230 -26.46 17.88 7.96
C TYR A 230 -26.16 18.20 6.48
N ILE A 231 -24.89 18.24 6.08
CA ILE A 231 -24.47 18.60 4.72
C ILE A 231 -24.06 17.37 3.88
N GLY A 232 -24.00 16.18 4.47
CA GLY A 232 -23.58 14.96 3.80
C GLY A 232 -22.75 14.06 4.70
N ASN A 233 -22.02 13.11 4.11
CA ASN A 233 -21.23 12.13 4.83
C ASN A 233 -19.74 12.39 4.66
N PHE A 234 -18.96 12.21 5.73
CA PHE A 234 -17.51 12.38 5.71
C PHE A 234 -16.79 11.08 6.07
N GLU A 235 -15.72 10.79 5.34
CA GLU A 235 -14.74 9.76 5.67
C GLU A 235 -13.36 10.40 5.76
N LEU A 236 -12.64 10.11 6.84
CA LEU A 236 -11.35 10.73 7.16
C LEU A 236 -10.34 9.64 7.49
N ALA A 237 -9.09 9.80 7.07
CA ALA A 237 -7.97 9.04 7.60
C ALA A 237 -6.72 9.92 7.65
N GLY A 238 -5.96 9.79 8.73
CA GLY A 238 -4.64 10.40 8.88
C GLY A 238 -3.65 9.37 9.40
N VAL A 239 -2.41 9.46 8.91
CA VAL A 239 -1.32 8.59 9.33
C VAL A 239 -0.05 9.39 9.55
N VAL A 240 0.74 8.95 10.53
CA VAL A 240 2.12 9.42 10.76
C VAL A 240 2.97 8.20 11.07
N GLY A 241 4.03 7.98 10.30
CA GLY A 241 4.80 6.76 10.39
C GLY A 241 6.24 6.90 9.96
N LYS A 242 6.92 5.76 9.97
CA LYS A 242 8.33 5.62 9.62
C LYS A 242 8.46 4.72 8.40
N LEU A 243 9.32 5.11 7.47
CA LEU A 243 9.64 4.33 6.28
C LEU A 243 11.02 3.73 6.43
N ASP A 244 11.12 2.42 6.20
CA ASP A 244 12.37 1.71 6.22
C ASP A 244 13.30 2.17 5.10
N THR A 245 14.60 2.10 5.36
CA THR A 245 15.66 2.31 4.37
C THR A 245 16.17 0.96 3.90
N THR A 246 16.74 0.91 2.69
CA THR A 246 17.38 -0.32 2.20
C THR A 246 18.45 -0.82 3.18
N LYS A 247 18.36 -2.09 3.58
CA LYS A 247 19.32 -2.78 4.47
C LYS A 247 20.51 -3.39 3.74
N TYR A 248 20.50 -3.37 2.41
CA TYR A 248 21.49 -4.05 1.58
C TYR A 248 22.64 -3.11 1.22
N THR A 249 23.86 -3.57 1.42
CA THR A 249 25.10 -2.85 1.10
C THR A 249 25.76 -3.37 -0.18
N GLU A 250 25.46 -4.62 -0.54
CA GLU A 250 26.06 -5.37 -1.66
C GLU A 250 25.12 -5.49 -2.88
N ILE A 251 24.42 -4.40 -3.17
CA ILE A 251 23.43 -4.38 -4.23
C ILE A 251 24.13 -4.25 -5.58
N ASP A 252 23.74 -5.06 -6.57
CA ASP A 252 24.24 -4.95 -7.95
C ASP A 252 25.78 -4.82 -8.06
N GLN A 253 26.54 -5.49 -7.18
CA GLN A 253 27.99 -5.22 -7.01
C GLN A 253 28.80 -5.30 -8.31
N GLU A 254 28.51 -6.25 -9.19
CA GLU A 254 29.21 -6.39 -10.47
C GLU A 254 29.03 -5.14 -11.35
N LEU A 255 27.80 -4.62 -11.42
CA LEU A 255 27.47 -3.40 -12.16
C LEU A 255 28.02 -2.14 -11.46
N LEU A 256 27.93 -2.10 -10.12
CA LEU A 256 28.51 -1.03 -9.29
C LEU A 256 30.03 -0.92 -9.42
N ASN A 257 30.72 -2.04 -9.61
CA ASN A 257 32.18 -2.06 -9.74
C ASN A 257 32.67 -1.49 -11.08
N ILE A 258 31.83 -1.48 -12.13
CA ILE A 258 32.20 -0.95 -13.46
C ILE A 258 32.47 0.56 -13.39
N CYS A 259 31.66 1.32 -12.65
CA CYS A 259 31.87 2.76 -12.46
C CYS A 259 31.77 3.17 -10.99
N ARG A 260 32.80 2.83 -10.20
CA ARG A 260 32.97 3.34 -8.83
C ARG A 260 32.83 4.86 -8.69
N PRO A 261 33.42 5.72 -9.56
CA PRO A 261 33.25 7.17 -9.43
C PRO A 261 31.84 7.67 -9.79
N CYS A 262 31.00 6.86 -10.45
CA CYS A 262 29.62 7.23 -10.76
C CYS A 262 28.67 7.05 -9.57
N LYS A 263 29.08 6.35 -8.50
CA LYS A 263 28.21 5.98 -7.38
C LYS A 263 27.97 7.18 -6.45
N VAL A 264 26.70 7.45 -6.15
CA VAL A 264 26.29 8.41 -5.12
C VAL A 264 25.85 7.64 -3.87
N PHE A 265 26.34 8.07 -2.70
CA PHE A 265 25.89 7.50 -1.42
C PHE A 265 24.49 8.03 -1.10
N LYS A 266 23.55 7.11 -0.90
CA LYS A 266 22.17 7.44 -0.51
C LYS A 266 22.14 7.86 0.95
N ASN A 267 21.28 8.81 1.29
CA ASN A 267 21.04 9.18 2.68
C ASN A 267 20.23 8.06 3.36
N LEU A 268 20.85 7.40 4.33
CA LEU A 268 20.31 6.27 5.10
C LEU A 268 19.66 6.71 6.43
N ASP A 269 19.46 8.02 6.64
CA ASP A 269 18.72 8.51 7.80
C ASP A 269 17.25 8.04 7.78
N GLU A 270 16.65 7.95 8.97
CA GLU A 270 15.26 7.54 9.15
C GLU A 270 14.33 8.51 8.42
N ARG A 271 13.42 7.96 7.60
CA ARG A 271 12.43 8.75 6.86
C ARG A 271 11.11 8.70 7.59
N GLU A 272 10.56 9.86 7.88
CA GLU A 272 9.22 10.00 8.43
C GLU A 272 8.24 10.36 7.31
N ILE A 273 7.02 9.85 7.39
CA ILE A 273 5.93 10.14 6.45
C ILE A 273 4.68 10.50 7.24
N ASP A 274 3.98 11.54 6.78
CA ASP A 274 2.64 11.84 7.24
C ASP A 274 1.70 12.02 6.06
N GLY A 275 0.42 11.74 6.30
CA GLY A 275 -0.59 11.91 5.27
C GLY A 275 -1.97 12.06 5.86
N ILE A 276 -2.85 12.67 5.06
CA ILE A 276 -4.26 12.85 5.37
C ILE A 276 -5.10 12.65 4.11
N THR A 277 -6.27 12.05 4.29
CA THR A 277 -7.33 12.04 3.30
C THR A 277 -8.67 12.45 3.91
N ILE A 278 -9.39 13.28 3.16
CA ILE A 278 -10.70 13.80 3.51
C ILE A 278 -11.62 13.53 2.34
N ASN A 279 -12.68 12.77 2.58
CA ASN A 279 -13.68 12.41 1.58
C ASN A 279 -15.06 12.88 2.03
N TYR A 280 -15.83 13.37 1.08
CA TYR A 280 -17.13 13.97 1.29
C TYR A 280 -18.13 13.46 0.25
N GLN A 281 -19.29 13.02 0.73
CA GLN A 281 -20.46 12.70 -0.07
C GLN A 281 -21.54 13.76 0.19
N PRO A 282 -21.79 14.70 -0.74
CA PRO A 282 -22.83 15.69 -0.55
C PRO A 282 -24.22 15.08 -0.49
N LYS A 283 -25.09 15.55 0.43
CA LYS A 283 -26.45 15.02 0.53
C LYS A 283 -27.33 15.30 -0.72
N TRP A 284 -26.99 16.33 -1.49
CA TRP A 284 -27.77 16.80 -2.65
C TRP A 284 -27.35 16.14 -3.97
N ILE A 285 -26.23 15.39 -3.99
CA ILE A 285 -25.82 14.59 -5.15
C ILE A 285 -25.58 13.17 -4.64
N PRO A 286 -26.63 12.32 -4.63
CA PRO A 286 -26.50 10.92 -4.22
C PRO A 286 -25.39 10.23 -5.01
N ASN A 287 -24.69 9.30 -4.35
CA ASN A 287 -23.64 8.46 -4.95
C ASN A 287 -22.43 9.21 -5.56
N PHE A 288 -22.33 10.52 -5.37
CA PHE A 288 -21.13 11.30 -5.70
C PHE A 288 -20.23 11.47 -4.50
N TYR A 289 -18.97 11.09 -4.68
CA TYR A 289 -17.93 11.20 -3.69
C TYR A 289 -16.83 12.09 -4.26
N ILE A 290 -16.41 13.08 -3.48
CA ILE A 290 -15.23 13.90 -3.77
C ILE A 290 -14.27 13.81 -2.59
N GLY A 291 -12.99 13.90 -2.87
CA GLY A 291 -11.99 13.80 -1.83
C GLY A 291 -10.68 14.46 -2.17
N TYR A 292 -9.86 14.49 -1.14
CA TYR A 292 -8.54 15.06 -1.09
C TYR A 292 -7.64 14.03 -0.43
N ALA A 293 -6.47 13.78 -1.00
CA ALA A 293 -5.42 12.96 -0.41
C ALA A 293 -4.10 13.71 -0.51
N TYR A 294 -3.30 13.69 0.54
CA TYR A 294 -2.01 14.35 0.57
C TYR A 294 -1.08 13.60 1.52
N ALA A 295 0.16 13.44 1.09
CA ALA A 295 1.23 12.90 1.90
C ALA A 295 2.51 13.69 1.72
N ARG A 296 3.34 13.70 2.75
CA ARG A 296 4.68 14.27 2.69
C ARG A 296 5.67 13.38 3.44
N GLN A 297 6.89 13.34 2.93
CA GLN A 297 7.99 12.56 3.45
C GLN A 297 9.21 13.45 3.65
N PHE A 298 9.94 13.23 4.74
CA PHE A 298 11.15 13.97 5.09
C PHE A 298 12.11 13.11 5.90
N TYR A 299 13.37 13.52 5.98
CA TYR A 299 14.35 12.89 6.86
C TYR A 299 14.20 13.42 8.28
N ARG A 300 14.27 12.53 9.27
CA ARG A 300 14.11 12.87 10.68
C ARG A 300 15.15 13.89 11.16
N HIS A 301 16.39 13.75 10.71
CA HIS A 301 17.49 14.67 11.02
C HIS A 301 17.80 15.57 9.83
N ALA A 302 16.76 16.19 9.26
CA ALA A 302 16.92 17.14 8.17
C ALA A 302 17.54 18.46 8.64
N THR A 303 18.37 19.03 7.78
CA THR A 303 18.90 20.39 7.88
C THR A 303 18.31 21.25 6.76
N ASP A 304 18.10 22.53 7.02
CA ASP A 304 17.70 23.45 5.97
C ASP A 304 18.87 23.81 5.03
N ALA A 305 18.61 24.70 4.06
CA ALA A 305 19.63 25.15 3.11
C ALA A 305 20.80 25.91 3.76
N LEU A 306 20.64 26.38 5.00
CA LEU A 306 21.67 27.09 5.78
C LEU A 306 22.43 26.14 6.72
N GLY A 307 21.99 24.89 6.84
CA GLY A 307 22.59 23.87 7.69
C GLY A 307 21.98 23.79 9.09
N ASP A 308 20.92 24.54 9.38
CA ASP A 308 20.24 24.52 10.68
C ASP A 308 19.32 23.31 10.80
N THR A 309 19.27 22.70 11.99
CA THR A 309 18.38 21.56 12.26
C THR A 309 16.92 22.03 12.25
N VAL A 310 16.11 21.38 11.43
CA VAL A 310 14.69 21.69 11.26
C VAL A 310 13.82 20.61 11.86
N ASN A 311 12.69 21.01 12.42
CA ASN A 311 11.71 20.09 13.01
C ASN A 311 10.45 19.96 12.15
N PHE A 312 9.56 19.07 12.56
CA PHE A 312 8.28 18.79 11.90
C PHE A 312 7.42 20.03 11.57
N PHE A 313 7.50 21.08 12.39
CA PHE A 313 6.73 22.32 12.24
C PHE A 313 7.46 23.40 11.43
N SER A 314 8.71 23.15 11.04
CA SER A 314 9.53 24.12 10.33
C SER A 314 9.04 24.28 8.89
N LYS A 315 8.78 25.53 8.49
CA LYS A 315 8.32 25.86 7.13
C LYS A 315 9.33 25.48 6.04
N ASN A 316 10.62 25.54 6.38
CA ASN A 316 11.74 25.29 5.48
C ASN A 316 12.23 23.84 5.50
N LEU A 317 11.50 22.93 6.14
CA LEU A 317 11.84 21.51 6.18
C LEU A 317 11.94 20.94 4.76
N PRO A 318 13.10 20.42 4.33
CA PRO A 318 13.20 19.70 3.07
C PRO A 318 12.30 18.47 3.09
N LYS A 319 11.38 18.41 2.13
CA LYS A 319 10.35 17.38 2.06
C LYS A 319 10.00 17.07 0.62
N GLN A 320 9.55 15.84 0.40
CA GLN A 320 8.84 15.43 -0.80
C GLN A 320 7.36 15.40 -0.47
N GLU A 321 6.52 15.91 -1.38
CA GLU A 321 5.08 15.99 -1.16
C GLU A 321 4.37 15.38 -2.36
N ILE A 322 3.23 14.74 -2.13
CA ILE A 322 2.33 14.30 -3.19
C ILE A 322 0.90 14.61 -2.77
N GLY A 323 0.17 15.23 -3.67
CA GLY A 323 -1.20 15.65 -3.46
C GLY A 323 -2.10 15.09 -4.55
N SER A 324 -3.33 14.74 -4.23
CA SER A 324 -4.32 14.28 -5.18
C SER A 324 -5.74 14.75 -4.86
N LEU A 325 -6.46 15.19 -5.89
CA LEU A 325 -7.92 15.37 -5.86
C LEU A 325 -8.57 14.13 -6.48
N ILE A 326 -9.55 13.58 -5.78
CA ILE A 326 -10.21 12.33 -6.14
C ILE A 326 -11.72 12.53 -6.24
N PHE A 327 -12.35 11.83 -7.16
CA PHE A 327 -13.79 11.70 -7.19
C PHE A 327 -14.22 10.31 -7.64
N ARG A 328 -15.43 9.93 -7.24
CA ARG A 328 -16.11 8.71 -7.70
C ARG A 328 -17.59 9.00 -7.80
N PHE A 329 -18.20 8.61 -8.91
CA PHE A 329 -19.63 8.66 -9.13
C PHE A 329 -20.13 7.25 -9.36
N ALA A 330 -20.90 6.73 -8.41
CA ALA A 330 -21.51 5.40 -8.52
C ALA A 330 -22.92 5.52 -9.12
N MET A 331 -23.25 4.67 -10.08
CA MET A 331 -24.54 4.62 -10.76
C MET A 331 -25.12 3.21 -10.61
N PRO A 332 -25.70 2.87 -9.44
CA PRO A 332 -26.20 1.53 -9.18
C PRO A 332 -27.31 1.08 -10.14
N ASP A 333 -28.16 2.00 -10.58
CA ASP A 333 -29.24 1.70 -11.54
C ASP A 333 -28.69 1.27 -12.92
N ASP A 334 -27.51 1.77 -13.28
CA ASP A 334 -26.80 1.45 -14.53
C ASP A 334 -25.73 0.37 -14.36
N HIS A 335 -25.55 -0.16 -13.13
CA HIS A 335 -24.46 -1.07 -12.76
C HIS A 335 -23.06 -0.55 -13.14
N ALA A 336 -22.88 0.77 -13.10
CA ALA A 336 -21.68 1.44 -13.59
C ALA A 336 -21.11 2.41 -12.56
N GLU A 337 -19.85 2.78 -12.72
CA GLU A 337 -19.24 3.87 -11.98
C GLU A 337 -18.27 4.61 -12.89
N PHE A 338 -18.07 5.89 -12.61
CA PHE A 338 -17.02 6.69 -13.23
C PHE A 338 -16.19 7.31 -12.12
N TYR A 339 -14.87 7.25 -12.23
CA TYR A 339 -13.99 7.82 -11.23
C TYR A 339 -12.75 8.46 -11.84
N GLY A 340 -12.17 9.36 -11.06
CA GLY A 340 -10.98 10.07 -11.46
C GLY A 340 -10.14 10.49 -10.28
N GLU A 341 -8.85 10.58 -10.55
CA GLU A 341 -7.82 11.03 -9.64
C GLU A 341 -6.85 11.92 -10.41
N MET A 342 -6.55 13.10 -9.88
CA MET A 342 -5.58 14.03 -10.45
C MET A 342 -4.60 14.47 -9.37
N GLY A 343 -3.31 14.21 -9.60
CA GLY A 343 -2.25 14.43 -8.63
C GLY A 343 -1.23 15.48 -9.06
N LEU A 344 -0.65 16.16 -8.07
CA LEU A 344 0.45 17.12 -8.21
C LEU A 344 1.67 16.64 -7.40
N PRO A 345 2.87 16.61 -8.01
CA PRO A 345 4.10 16.38 -7.28
C PRO A 345 4.54 17.64 -6.54
N ASN A 346 5.17 17.45 -5.38
CA ASN A 346 5.81 18.48 -4.55
C ASN A 346 4.89 19.60 -4.06
N GLU A 347 3.56 19.40 -4.09
CA GLU A 347 2.64 20.37 -3.53
C GLU A 347 1.26 19.81 -3.16
N ALA A 348 0.57 20.49 -2.25
CA ALA A 348 -0.83 20.20 -1.92
C ALA A 348 -1.75 20.45 -3.14
N PRO A 349 -2.76 19.59 -3.38
CA PRO A 349 -3.57 19.55 -4.60
C PRO A 349 -4.77 20.52 -4.56
N TRP A 350 -4.52 21.81 -4.34
CA TRP A 350 -5.59 22.79 -4.37
C TRP A 350 -6.13 23.00 -5.80
N PRO A 351 -7.46 23.14 -6.02
CA PRO A 351 -8.03 23.21 -7.37
C PRO A 351 -7.39 24.24 -8.30
N TRP A 352 -7.08 25.45 -7.82
CA TRP A 352 -6.44 26.49 -8.62
C TRP A 352 -5.00 26.17 -9.04
N LYS A 353 -4.32 25.27 -8.32
CA LYS A 353 -2.95 24.84 -8.67
C LYS A 353 -2.93 23.97 -9.92
N PHE A 354 -4.07 23.39 -10.29
CA PHE A 354 -4.21 22.62 -11.53
C PHE A 354 -4.14 23.47 -12.81
N PHE A 355 -4.12 24.80 -12.68
CA PHE A 355 -4.15 25.76 -13.80
C PHE A 355 -2.89 26.62 -13.90
N LYS A 356 -1.80 26.25 -13.21
CA LYS A 356 -0.52 26.97 -13.29
C LYS A 356 0.20 26.69 -14.61
N GLU A 357 1.05 27.63 -15.03
CA GLU A 357 1.96 27.40 -16.16
C GLU A 357 2.93 26.24 -15.89
N ARG A 358 3.20 25.43 -16.92
CA ARG A 358 4.15 24.29 -16.90
C ARG A 358 3.84 23.21 -15.85
N MET A 359 2.57 23.00 -15.55
CA MET A 359 2.14 21.93 -14.67
C MET A 359 2.37 20.53 -15.27
N ARG A 360 2.72 19.56 -14.41
CA ARG A 360 2.88 18.15 -14.77
C ARG A 360 2.01 17.26 -13.87
N PRO A 361 0.69 17.21 -14.11
CA PRO A 361 -0.18 16.34 -13.32
C PRO A 361 0.05 14.87 -13.66
N ALA A 362 -0.14 14.01 -12.67
CA ALA A 362 -0.46 12.61 -12.89
C ALA A 362 -1.98 12.41 -12.81
N PHE A 363 -2.52 11.42 -13.51
CA PHE A 363 -3.94 11.13 -13.46
C PHE A 363 -4.27 9.66 -13.59
N VAL A 364 -5.40 9.26 -13.00
CA VAL A 364 -6.01 7.93 -13.14
C VAL A 364 -7.51 8.15 -13.36
N PHE A 365 -8.06 7.67 -14.47
CA PHE A 365 -9.50 7.73 -14.76
C PHE A 365 -9.98 6.37 -15.24
N GLY A 366 -11.24 6.04 -14.95
CA GLY A 366 -11.87 4.82 -15.46
C GLY A 366 -13.25 4.55 -14.91
#